data_AF-A0A817QJB5-F1
#
_entry.id   AF-A0A817QJB5-F1
#
_cell.length_a   1.000
_cell.length_b   1.000
_cell.length_c   1.000
_cell.angle_alpha   90.00
_cell.angle_beta   90.00
_cell.angle_gamma   90.00
#
_symmetry.space_group_name_H-M   'P 1'
#
loop_
_entity.id
_entity.type
_entity.pdbx_description
1 polymer ?
#
loop_
_entity_poly.entity_id
_entity_poly.type
_entity_poly.pdbx_seq_one_letter_code
_entity_poly.pdbx_strand_id
1 'polypeptide(L)'
;MEEVQEQTGSSHGTVQRIITDHLNLKKVTARYISKDLTDFQRAERVRICQQNLAKFQEGTWRLCDVITGDESWFCHTQIGRKSSNAAKLINSFENLSNELLYEIFDYLDAYAIYKVFSNLNTRFQALLASSSLRLKIDLRFHSQDILQYCSTHIVTPNKDKIISIIWPYFYDYESNFTLFNIDSSFNRLDSLTLRDIESNQLIKGEP
;
A
#
# COMPACT_ATOMS: atom_id res chain seq x y z
N MET A 1 -22.64 9.50 -15.40
CA MET A 1 -23.99 9.32 -15.99
C MET A 1 -24.94 10.24 -15.27
N GLU A 2 -25.11 10.07 -13.95
CA GLU A 2 -25.92 10.97 -13.11
C GLU A 2 -25.52 12.45 -13.25
N GLU A 3 -24.23 12.79 -13.17
CA GLU A 3 -23.78 14.18 -13.37
C GLU A 3 -24.18 14.76 -14.73
N VAL A 4 -24.05 14.00 -15.81
CA VAL A 4 -24.47 14.44 -17.16
C VAL A 4 -25.99 14.60 -17.20
N GLN A 5 -26.75 13.72 -16.54
CA GLN A 5 -28.20 13.85 -16.45
C GLN A 5 -28.61 15.10 -15.67
N GLU A 6 -27.92 15.41 -14.57
CA GLU A 6 -28.17 16.62 -13.76
C GLU A 6 -27.83 17.90 -14.53
N GLN A 7 -26.68 17.92 -15.20
CA GLN A 7 -26.23 19.09 -15.98
C GLN A 7 -27.07 19.33 -17.24
N THR A 8 -27.53 18.27 -17.90
CA THR A 8 -28.24 18.37 -19.18
C THR A 8 -29.76 18.25 -19.05
N GLY A 9 -30.28 17.92 -17.86
CA GLY A 9 -31.70 17.60 -17.63
C GLY A 9 -32.20 16.37 -18.42
N SER A 10 -31.30 15.60 -19.04
CA SER A 10 -31.67 14.48 -19.90
C SER A 10 -31.93 13.20 -19.12
N SER A 11 -32.88 12.39 -19.60
CA SER A 11 -33.15 11.09 -18.99
C SER A 11 -31.96 10.13 -19.14
N HIS A 12 -31.84 9.17 -18.22
CA HIS A 12 -30.79 8.15 -18.25
C HIS A 12 -30.72 7.43 -19.61
N GLY A 13 -31.87 7.05 -20.16
CA GLY A 13 -31.95 6.36 -21.45
C GLY A 13 -31.45 7.22 -22.61
N THR A 14 -31.73 8.52 -22.60
CA THR A 14 -31.24 9.46 -23.61
C THR A 14 -29.73 9.63 -23.51
N VAL A 15 -29.19 9.84 -22.31
CA VAL A 15 -27.73 9.98 -22.08
C VAL A 15 -26.99 8.70 -22.46
N GLN A 16 -27.53 7.54 -22.09
CA GLN A 16 -26.99 6.24 -22.48
C GLN A 16 -26.91 6.11 -24.00
N ARG A 17 -28.00 6.43 -24.71
CA ARG A 17 -28.06 6.37 -26.18
C ARG A 17 -27.06 7.31 -26.84
N ILE A 18 -26.90 8.53 -26.32
CA ILE A 18 -25.88 9.47 -26.79
C ILE A 18 -24.48 8.89 -26.65
N ILE A 19 -24.15 8.34 -25.49
CA ILE A 19 -22.82 7.80 -25.24
C ILE A 19 -22.55 6.56 -26.09
N THR A 20 -23.50 5.64 -26.18
CA THR A 20 -23.27 4.36 -26.85
C THR A 20 -23.40 4.43 -28.36
N ASP A 21 -24.35 5.22 -28.87
CA ASP A 21 -24.77 5.14 -30.27
C ASP A 21 -24.26 6.35 -31.05
N HIS A 22 -24.27 7.55 -30.43
CA HIS A 22 -23.82 8.77 -31.09
C HIS A 22 -22.33 9.04 -30.89
N LEU A 23 -21.78 8.78 -29.69
CA LEU A 23 -20.35 8.93 -29.41
C LEU A 23 -19.56 7.62 -29.60
N ASN A 24 -20.25 6.50 -29.83
CA ASN A 24 -19.66 5.17 -30.01
C ASN A 24 -18.72 4.76 -28.85
N LEU A 25 -19.04 5.16 -27.62
CA LEU A 25 -18.24 4.86 -26.43
C LEU A 25 -18.82 3.66 -25.68
N LYS A 26 -17.94 2.93 -25.00
CA LYS A 26 -18.27 1.86 -24.07
C LYS A 26 -17.57 2.13 -22.74
N LYS A 27 -18.29 1.91 -21.64
CA LYS A 27 -17.69 1.96 -20.31
C LYS A 27 -16.81 0.71 -20.11
N VAL A 28 -15.55 0.93 -19.78
CA VAL A 28 -14.60 -0.10 -19.36
C VAL A 28 -14.04 0.37 -18.01
N THR A 29 -14.24 -0.45 -16.98
CA THR A 29 -13.97 -0.09 -15.57
C THR A 29 -14.59 1.26 -15.20
N ALA A 30 -13.78 2.28 -14.90
CA ALA A 30 -14.21 3.62 -14.53
C ALA A 30 -14.27 4.61 -15.71
N ARG A 31 -13.77 4.25 -16.90
CA ARG A 31 -13.59 5.17 -18.04
C ARG A 31 -14.51 4.83 -19.22
N TYR A 32 -14.89 5.83 -20.00
CA TYR A 32 -15.54 5.63 -21.30
C TYR A 32 -14.48 5.61 -22.41
N ILE A 33 -14.44 4.53 -23.18
CA ILE A 33 -13.46 4.30 -24.25
C ILE A 33 -14.22 4.10 -25.55
N SER A 34 -13.65 4.60 -26.66
CA SER A 34 -14.19 4.31 -28.00
C SER A 34 -14.31 2.82 -28.23
N LYS A 35 -15.48 2.37 -28.72
CA LYS A 35 -15.72 0.96 -29.09
C LYS A 35 -14.80 0.54 -30.23
N ASP A 36 -14.59 1.45 -31.17
CA ASP A 36 -13.72 1.25 -32.31
C ASP A 36 -12.48 2.13 -32.17
N LEU A 37 -11.30 1.51 -32.28
CA LEU A 37 -10.07 2.26 -32.43
C LEU A 37 -9.91 2.67 -33.89
N THR A 38 -9.37 3.86 -34.14
CA THR A 38 -8.94 4.22 -35.49
C THR A 38 -7.65 3.45 -35.85
N ASP A 39 -7.34 3.31 -37.13
CA ASP A 39 -6.08 2.68 -37.55
C ASP A 39 -4.86 3.42 -37.03
N PHE A 40 -4.95 4.75 -36.95
CA PHE A 40 -3.92 5.58 -36.32
C PHE A 40 -3.74 5.23 -34.84
N GLN A 41 -4.84 5.14 -34.06
CA GLN A 41 -4.76 4.77 -32.64
C GLN A 41 -4.22 3.35 -32.45
N ARG A 42 -4.59 2.41 -33.32
CA ARG A 42 -4.03 1.05 -33.30
C ARG A 42 -2.53 1.07 -33.54
N ALA A 43 -2.09 1.75 -34.60
CA ALA A 43 -0.68 1.88 -34.95
C ALA A 43 0.12 2.55 -33.84
N GLU A 44 -0.41 3.62 -33.25
CA GLU A 44 0.26 4.36 -32.19
C GLU A 44 0.41 3.52 -30.91
N ARG A 45 -0.64 2.76 -30.54
CA ARG A 45 -0.55 1.81 -29.42
C ARG A 45 0.53 0.75 -29.66
N VAL A 46 0.59 0.16 -30.85
CA VAL A 46 1.62 -0.83 -31.21
C VAL A 46 3.00 -0.20 -31.13
N ARG A 47 3.18 1.00 -31.69
CA ARG A 47 4.44 1.76 -31.67
C ARG A 47 4.94 2.00 -30.24
N ILE A 48 4.06 2.47 -29.36
CA ILE A 48 4.40 2.70 -27.94
C ILE A 48 4.74 1.38 -27.24
N CYS A 49 3.97 0.31 -27.48
CA CYS A 49 4.25 -1.00 -26.90
C CYS A 49 5.62 -1.55 -27.34
N GLN A 50 5.98 -1.40 -28.62
CA GLN A 50 7.28 -1.80 -29.15
C GLN A 50 8.43 -0.99 -28.52
N GLN A 51 8.25 0.32 -28.36
CA GLN A 51 9.24 1.16 -27.69
C GLN A 51 9.44 0.78 -26.22
N ASN A 52 8.35 0.52 -25.50
CA ASN A 52 8.43 0.08 -24.11
C ASN A 52 9.11 -1.30 -24.02
N LEU A 53 8.76 -2.23 -24.90
CA LEU A 53 9.38 -3.56 -24.94
C LEU A 53 10.89 -3.49 -25.17
N ALA A 54 11.34 -2.66 -26.11
CA ALA A 54 12.77 -2.46 -26.36
C ALA A 54 13.50 -1.99 -25.10
N LYS A 55 12.94 -1.03 -24.35
CA LYS A 55 13.52 -0.55 -23.08
C LYS A 55 13.64 -1.64 -22.01
N PHE A 56 12.69 -2.58 -21.95
CA PHE A 56 12.77 -3.73 -21.06
C PHE A 56 13.82 -4.75 -21.53
N GLN A 57 13.91 -5.00 -22.84
CA GLN A 57 14.87 -5.94 -23.42
C GLN A 57 16.32 -5.43 -23.31
N GLU A 58 16.53 -4.13 -23.47
CA GLU A 58 17.81 -3.45 -23.28
C GLU A 58 18.21 -3.32 -21.81
N GLY A 59 17.33 -3.67 -20.87
CA GLY A 59 17.57 -3.57 -19.42
C GLY A 59 17.53 -2.15 -18.87
N THR A 60 17.21 -1.16 -19.70
CA THR A 60 17.06 0.25 -19.31
C THR A 60 15.92 0.44 -18.31
N TRP A 61 14.84 -0.34 -18.45
CA TRP A 61 13.70 -0.35 -17.53
C TRP A 61 13.52 -1.73 -16.90
N ARG A 62 13.19 -1.75 -15.60
CA ARG A 62 12.68 -2.93 -14.90
C ARG A 62 11.28 -2.64 -14.41
N LEU A 63 10.47 -3.68 -14.20
CA LEU A 63 9.09 -3.50 -13.78
C LEU A 63 8.99 -2.82 -12.40
N CYS A 64 9.97 -3.05 -11.51
CA CYS A 64 10.06 -2.41 -10.20
C CYS A 64 10.39 -0.91 -10.24
N ASP A 65 10.81 -0.37 -11.40
CA ASP A 65 11.12 1.05 -11.55
C ASP A 65 9.89 1.87 -12.04
N VAL A 66 8.78 1.20 -12.36
CA VAL A 66 7.57 1.83 -12.92
C VAL A 66 6.58 2.16 -11.81
N ILE A 67 6.35 3.45 -11.56
CA ILE A 67 5.30 3.95 -10.67
C ILE A 67 4.10 4.35 -11.53
N THR A 68 2.92 3.78 -11.24
CA THR A 68 1.67 4.11 -11.94
C THR A 68 0.62 4.65 -10.98
N GLY A 69 -0.23 5.58 -11.45
CA GLY A 69 -1.41 6.05 -10.72
C GLY A 69 -2.59 6.22 -11.68
N ASP A 70 -3.80 5.95 -11.20
CA ASP A 70 -5.05 6.18 -11.92
C ASP A 70 -6.06 6.86 -10.98
N GLU A 71 -6.93 7.70 -11.54
CA GLU A 71 -8.00 8.37 -10.82
C GLU A 71 -9.26 7.51 -10.85
N SER A 72 -9.95 7.44 -9.71
CA SER A 72 -11.25 6.76 -9.59
C SER A 72 -12.24 7.68 -8.90
N TRP A 73 -13.41 7.83 -9.51
CA TRP A 73 -14.50 8.62 -8.96
C TRP A 73 -15.29 7.80 -7.94
N PHE A 74 -15.50 8.37 -6.75
CA PHE A 74 -16.34 7.82 -5.69
C PHE A 74 -17.61 8.66 -5.57
N CYS A 75 -18.79 8.05 -5.77
CA CYS A 75 -20.07 8.76 -5.65
C CYS A 75 -20.55 8.77 -4.19
N HIS A 76 -20.99 9.93 -3.71
CA HIS A 76 -21.67 10.08 -2.42
C HIS A 76 -23.19 9.92 -2.63
N THR A 77 -23.72 8.71 -2.51
CA THR A 77 -25.18 8.52 -2.43
C THR A 77 -25.64 8.62 -0.98
N GLN A 78 -26.49 9.59 -0.66
CA GLN A 78 -27.35 9.49 0.52
C GLN A 78 -28.29 8.31 0.28
N ILE A 79 -28.08 7.19 0.99
CA ILE A 79 -28.95 6.03 0.90
C ILE A 79 -30.31 6.44 1.50
N GLY A 80 -31.22 6.87 0.63
CA GLY A 80 -32.64 6.90 0.91
C GLY A 80 -33.08 5.47 1.18
N ARG A 81 -33.22 5.14 2.48
CA ARG A 81 -33.77 3.90 3.06
C ARG A 81 -34.38 2.93 2.03
N LYS A 82 -33.55 2.06 1.46
CA LYS A 82 -34.01 0.75 0.96
C LYS A 82 -33.05 -0.32 1.45
N SER A 83 -33.50 -0.99 2.50
CA SER A 83 -32.96 -2.23 3.02
C SER A 83 -33.10 -3.33 1.98
N SER A 84 -32.00 -3.78 1.39
CA SER A 84 -31.71 -5.16 0.96
C SER A 84 -30.67 -5.15 -0.16
N ASN A 85 -29.39 -5.27 0.24
CA ASN A 85 -28.38 -6.17 -0.29
C ASN A 85 -27.01 -5.66 0.18
N ALA A 86 -26.33 -6.52 0.92
CA ALA A 86 -25.14 -6.24 1.71
C ALA A 86 -23.88 -6.05 0.83
N ALA A 87 -23.85 -4.99 0.03
CA ALA A 87 -22.59 -4.39 -0.39
C ALA A 87 -22.35 -3.17 0.50
N LYS A 88 -21.70 -3.38 1.64
CA LYS A 88 -21.08 -2.27 2.40
C LYS A 88 -20.03 -1.64 1.46
N LEU A 89 -20.45 -0.61 0.73
CA LEU A 89 -19.57 0.19 -0.10
C LEU A 89 -18.54 0.88 0.80
N ILE A 90 -17.30 0.42 0.75
CA ILE A 90 -16.16 1.06 1.40
C ILE A 90 -15.88 2.36 0.62
N ASN A 91 -16.44 3.47 1.09
CA ASN A 91 -16.36 4.78 0.40
C ASN A 91 -15.13 5.62 0.80
N SER A 92 -14.28 5.11 1.67
CA SER A 92 -13.02 5.73 2.10
C SER A 92 -12.14 4.64 2.68
N PHE A 93 -10.81 4.78 2.57
CA PHE A 93 -9.86 3.90 3.25
C PHE A 93 -10.14 3.84 4.76
N GLU A 94 -10.62 4.94 5.35
CA GLU A 94 -11.01 5.03 6.76
C GLU A 94 -12.28 4.25 7.10
N ASN A 95 -13.02 3.74 6.12
CA ASN A 95 -14.22 2.94 6.33
C ASN A 95 -13.96 1.42 6.23
N LEU A 96 -12.72 1.02 5.93
CA LEU A 96 -12.32 -0.39 5.95
C LEU A 96 -12.52 -0.99 7.33
N SER A 97 -12.89 -2.27 7.41
CA SER A 97 -12.93 -2.97 8.70
C SER A 97 -11.52 -3.05 9.30
N ASN A 98 -11.43 -3.18 10.63
CA ASN A 98 -10.13 -3.34 11.29
C ASN A 98 -9.40 -4.60 10.80
N GLU A 99 -10.13 -5.67 10.50
CA GLU A 99 -9.59 -6.90 9.90
C GLU A 99 -8.89 -6.63 8.56
N LEU A 100 -9.54 -5.94 7.63
CA LEU A 100 -8.94 -5.58 6.35
C LEU A 100 -7.75 -4.64 6.50
N LEU A 101 -7.79 -3.73 7.47
CA LEU A 101 -6.66 -2.85 7.76
C LEU A 101 -5.47 -3.62 8.34
N TYR A 102 -5.71 -4.59 9.21
CA TYR A 102 -4.64 -5.47 9.70
C TYR A 102 -4.07 -6.33 8.59
N GLU A 103 -4.91 -6.83 7.67
CA GLU A 103 -4.45 -7.55 6.48
C GLU A 103 -3.56 -6.65 5.59
N ILE A 104 -3.93 -5.38 5.40
CA ILE A 104 -3.08 -4.41 4.70
C ILE A 104 -1.76 -4.17 5.44
N PHE A 105 -1.81 -4.00 6.76
CA PHE A 105 -0.63 -3.79 7.59
C PHE A 105 0.32 -4.99 7.57
N ASP A 106 -0.17 -6.21 7.37
CA ASP A 106 0.69 -7.39 7.22
C ASP A 106 1.62 -7.32 6.00
N TYR A 107 1.31 -6.49 5.00
CA TYR A 107 2.17 -6.25 3.82
C TYR A 107 3.14 -5.09 3.99
N LEU A 108 3.05 -4.32 5.07
CA LEU A 108 3.88 -3.15 5.33
C LEU A 108 4.85 -3.41 6.47
N ASP A 109 6.01 -2.73 6.44
CA ASP A 109 6.88 -2.67 7.60
C ASP A 109 6.36 -1.65 8.64
N ALA A 110 6.81 -1.79 9.88
CA ALA A 110 6.39 -0.97 11.00
C ALA A 110 6.72 0.52 10.79
N TYR A 111 7.82 0.83 10.12
CA TYR A 111 8.21 2.21 9.85
C TYR A 111 7.22 2.88 8.87
N ALA A 112 6.87 2.21 7.78
CA ALA A 112 5.87 2.66 6.82
C ALA A 112 4.51 2.83 7.48
N ILE A 113 4.10 1.87 8.32
CA ILE A 113 2.84 1.94 9.07
C ILE A 113 2.82 3.19 9.96
N TYR A 114 3.83 3.38 10.80
CA TYR A 114 3.84 4.52 11.73
C TYR A 114 3.97 5.84 10.98
N LYS A 115 4.87 5.95 9.99
CA LYS A 115 5.06 7.16 9.21
C LYS A 115 3.79 7.63 8.52
N VAL A 116 3.00 6.71 7.99
CA VAL A 116 1.78 7.03 7.24
C VAL A 116 0.59 7.21 8.18
N PHE A 117 0.41 6.34 9.16
CA PHE A 117 -0.85 6.23 9.90
C PHE A 117 -0.84 6.83 11.32
N SER A 118 0.33 7.12 11.92
CA SER A 118 0.37 7.61 13.32
C SER A 118 -0.31 8.97 13.53
N ASN A 119 -0.32 9.80 12.48
CA ASN A 119 -0.76 11.19 12.54
C ASN A 119 -2.05 11.47 11.77
N LEU A 120 -2.73 10.45 11.25
CA LEU A 120 -3.94 10.67 10.44
C LEU A 120 -5.14 11.07 11.29
N ASN A 121 -5.57 10.18 12.19
CA ASN A 121 -6.72 10.41 13.06
C ASN A 121 -6.71 9.45 14.26
N THR A 122 -7.62 9.68 15.20
CA THR A 122 -7.76 8.91 16.44
C THR A 122 -8.10 7.43 16.19
N ARG A 123 -8.78 7.11 15.08
CA ARG A 123 -9.11 5.73 14.72
C ARG A 123 -7.85 4.93 14.37
N PHE A 124 -6.96 5.48 13.54
CA PHE A 124 -5.69 4.81 13.23
C PHE A 124 -4.77 4.74 14.45
N GLN A 125 -4.75 5.78 15.29
CA GLN A 125 -4.03 5.71 16.57
C GLN A 125 -4.54 4.57 17.46
N ALA A 126 -5.85 4.37 17.54
CA ALA A 126 -6.44 3.23 18.26
C ALA A 126 -6.06 1.87 17.62
N LEU A 127 -5.98 1.79 16.28
CA LEU A 127 -5.51 0.60 15.58
C LEU A 127 -4.05 0.26 15.90
N LEU A 128 -3.18 1.28 15.94
CA LEU A 128 -1.77 1.14 16.30
C LEU A 128 -1.58 0.78 17.78
N ALA A 129 -2.42 1.32 18.66
CA ALA A 129 -2.42 0.99 20.08
C ALA A 129 -2.91 -0.44 20.36
N SER A 130 -3.71 -1.03 19.47
CA SER A 130 -4.27 -2.37 19.63
C SER A 130 -3.20 -3.46 19.78
N SER A 131 -3.41 -4.38 20.73
CA SER A 131 -2.57 -5.58 20.93
C SER A 131 -2.72 -6.62 19.82
N SER A 132 -3.78 -6.53 19.00
CA SER A 132 -3.98 -7.44 17.87
C SER A 132 -3.04 -7.15 16.69
N LEU A 133 -2.47 -5.94 16.64
CA LEU A 133 -1.54 -5.56 15.57
C LEU A 133 -0.26 -6.41 15.64
N ARG A 134 0.19 -6.87 14.47
CA ARG A 134 1.45 -7.59 14.30
C ARG A 134 2.40 -6.71 13.51
N LEU A 135 3.59 -6.44 14.06
CA LEU A 135 4.56 -5.54 13.45
C LEU A 135 5.76 -6.31 12.91
N LYS A 136 6.12 -6.00 11.66
CA LYS A 136 7.33 -6.49 10.99
C LYS A 136 8.28 -5.33 10.83
N ILE A 137 9.50 -5.46 11.33
CA ILE A 137 10.49 -4.40 11.26
C ILE A 137 11.52 -4.80 10.20
N ASP A 138 11.68 -3.95 9.21
CA ASP A 138 12.72 -4.08 8.19
C ASP A 138 13.64 -2.87 8.23
N LEU A 139 14.89 -3.10 8.62
CA LEU A 139 15.85 -2.03 8.84
C LEU A 139 16.86 -1.88 7.68
N ARG A 140 16.76 -2.70 6.63
CA ARG A 140 17.80 -2.87 5.59
C ARG A 140 18.23 -1.59 4.87
N PHE A 141 17.35 -0.60 4.79
CA PHE A 141 17.55 0.61 3.97
C PHE A 141 17.41 1.91 4.77
N HIS A 142 17.59 1.85 6.08
CA HIS A 142 17.41 3.00 6.96
C HIS A 142 18.74 3.66 7.33
N SER A 143 18.76 5.01 7.35
CA SER A 143 19.85 5.79 7.91
C SER A 143 19.89 5.65 9.44
N GLN A 144 21.01 6.00 10.06
CA GLN A 144 21.16 5.96 11.52
C GLN A 144 20.07 6.77 12.26
N ASP A 145 19.69 7.95 11.75
CA ASP A 145 18.61 8.76 12.34
C ASP A 145 17.26 8.02 12.31
N ILE A 146 16.99 7.28 11.23
CA ILE A 146 15.76 6.50 11.10
C ILE A 146 15.81 5.29 12.05
N LEU A 147 16.97 4.66 12.24
CA LEU A 147 17.14 3.57 13.21
C LEU A 147 16.87 4.07 14.63
N GLN A 148 17.41 5.23 15.01
CA GLN A 148 17.17 5.85 16.31
C GLN A 148 15.69 6.18 16.52
N TYR A 149 15.03 6.74 15.49
CA TYR A 149 13.60 6.99 15.52
C TYR A 149 12.79 5.70 15.69
N CYS A 150 13.11 4.66 14.92
CA CYS A 150 12.43 3.37 15.00
C CYS A 150 12.58 2.75 16.39
N SER A 151 13.79 2.72 16.95
CA SER A 151 14.04 2.17 18.29
C SER A 151 13.17 2.87 19.34
N THR A 152 13.16 4.20 19.34
CA THR A 152 12.49 5.02 20.36
C THR A 152 10.97 5.06 20.22
N HIS A 153 10.46 5.24 19.00
CA HIS A 153 9.03 5.53 18.77
C HIS A 153 8.22 4.32 18.30
N ILE A 154 8.87 3.28 17.79
CA ILE A 154 8.19 2.11 17.21
C ILE A 154 8.51 0.85 18.02
N VAL A 155 9.79 0.55 18.25
CA VAL A 155 10.20 -0.72 18.86
C VAL A 155 9.93 -0.75 20.36
N THR A 156 10.48 0.22 21.10
CA THR A 156 10.33 0.29 22.55
C THR A 156 8.86 0.24 23.02
N PRO A 157 7.91 0.98 22.42
CA PRO A 157 6.51 0.93 22.86
C PRO A 157 5.70 -0.28 22.37
N ASN A 158 6.21 -1.10 21.45
CA ASN A 158 5.44 -2.18 20.83
C ASN A 158 6.17 -3.53 20.84
N LYS A 159 7.07 -3.76 21.81
CA LYS A 159 7.83 -5.01 21.94
C LYS A 159 6.93 -6.26 21.93
N ASP A 160 5.75 -6.16 22.53
CA ASP A 160 4.74 -7.22 22.61
C ASP A 160 3.98 -7.48 21.29
N LYS A 161 4.15 -6.64 20.27
CA LYS A 161 3.46 -6.73 18.97
C LYS A 161 4.41 -7.14 17.84
N ILE A 162 5.71 -7.10 18.06
CA ILE A 162 6.72 -7.33 17.04
C ILE A 162 6.88 -8.83 16.81
N ILE A 163 6.72 -9.24 15.56
CA ILE A 163 6.78 -10.65 15.15
C ILE A 163 8.02 -10.98 14.33
N SER A 164 8.60 -10.00 13.65
CA SER A 164 9.77 -10.21 12.81
C SER A 164 10.64 -8.98 12.80
N ILE A 165 11.95 -9.18 12.91
CA ILE A 165 12.95 -8.13 12.76
C ILE A 165 13.99 -8.56 11.74
N ILE A 166 14.23 -7.71 10.75
CA ILE A 166 15.30 -7.87 9.75
C ILE A 166 16.33 -6.77 10.00
N TRP A 167 17.55 -7.18 10.34
CA TRP A 167 18.63 -6.26 10.68
C TRP A 167 19.21 -5.56 9.45
N PRO A 168 19.75 -4.32 9.60
CA PRO A 168 20.44 -3.68 8.50
C PRO A 168 21.76 -4.36 8.15
N TYR A 169 22.23 -4.08 6.93
CA TYR A 169 23.57 -4.41 6.44
C TYR A 169 24.58 -3.38 6.96
N PHE A 170 25.03 -3.47 8.22
CA PHE A 170 26.05 -2.52 8.73
C PHE A 170 27.16 -3.22 9.52
N TYR A 171 28.36 -2.64 9.42
CA TYR A 171 29.59 -3.07 10.08
C TYR A 171 29.57 -2.96 11.62
N ASP A 172 28.56 -2.30 12.21
CA ASP A 172 28.47 -2.07 13.65
C ASP A 172 27.22 -2.75 14.24
N TYR A 173 27.32 -4.07 14.41
CA TYR A 173 26.24 -4.87 15.00
C TYR A 173 26.03 -4.53 16.48
N GLU A 174 27.09 -4.36 17.27
CA GLU A 174 26.97 -4.17 18.73
C GLU A 174 26.18 -2.90 19.09
N SER A 175 26.45 -1.77 18.44
CA SER A 175 25.71 -0.53 18.69
C SER A 175 24.23 -0.67 18.34
N ASN A 176 23.93 -1.33 17.22
CA ASN A 176 22.56 -1.54 16.79
C ASN A 176 21.83 -2.54 17.70
N PHE A 177 22.47 -3.65 18.11
CA PHE A 177 21.82 -4.66 18.96
C PHE A 177 21.43 -4.05 20.31
N THR A 178 22.33 -3.22 20.84
CA THR A 178 22.08 -2.43 22.04
C THR A 178 20.97 -1.42 21.82
N LEU A 179 20.91 -0.78 20.65
CA LEU A 179 19.89 0.22 20.32
C LEU A 179 18.46 -0.31 20.41
N PHE A 180 18.21 -1.56 19.99
CA PHE A 180 16.85 -2.13 20.05
C PHE A 180 16.58 -2.93 21.34
N ASN A 181 17.62 -3.25 22.12
CA ASN A 181 17.55 -3.96 23.40
C ASN A 181 16.56 -5.16 23.33
N ILE A 182 16.92 -6.14 22.50
CA ILE A 182 16.13 -7.35 22.31
C ILE A 182 16.24 -8.20 23.58
N ASP A 183 15.13 -8.33 24.29
CA ASP A 183 15.02 -9.01 25.58
C ASP A 183 13.73 -9.86 25.65
N SER A 184 13.43 -10.40 26.82
CA SER A 184 12.26 -11.25 27.05
C SER A 184 10.90 -10.55 26.89
N SER A 185 10.86 -9.23 26.74
CA SER A 185 9.60 -8.50 26.51
C SER A 185 9.08 -8.61 25.08
N PHE A 186 9.88 -9.14 24.15
CA PHE A 186 9.47 -9.51 22.79
C PHE A 186 8.72 -10.86 22.76
N ASN A 187 7.58 -10.93 23.43
CA ASN A 187 6.85 -12.17 23.67
C ASN A 187 6.22 -12.84 22.41
N ARG A 188 6.15 -12.12 21.28
CA ARG A 188 5.58 -12.60 20.01
C ARG A 188 6.59 -12.66 18.88
N LEU A 189 7.88 -12.48 19.17
CA LEU A 189 8.92 -12.50 18.16
C LEU A 189 9.10 -13.92 17.62
N ASP A 190 8.66 -14.13 16.38
CA ASP A 190 8.72 -15.43 15.69
C ASP A 190 10.00 -15.55 14.83
N SER A 191 10.54 -14.42 14.34
CA SER A 191 11.64 -14.40 13.38
C SER A 191 12.63 -13.27 13.65
N LEU A 192 13.91 -13.61 13.77
CA LEU A 192 15.02 -12.66 13.79
C LEU A 192 15.97 -12.99 12.63
N THR A 193 16.02 -12.12 11.63
CA THR A 193 16.91 -12.31 10.48
C THR A 193 18.11 -11.39 10.60
N LEU A 194 19.26 -12.02 10.79
CA LEU A 194 20.56 -11.38 10.79
C LEU A 194 21.25 -11.71 9.47
N ARG A 195 21.64 -10.69 8.70
CA ARG A 195 22.35 -10.87 7.43
C ARG A 195 23.78 -10.37 7.58
N ASP A 196 24.70 -11.02 6.87
CA ASP A 196 26.11 -10.67 6.76
C ASP A 196 26.87 -10.60 8.09
N ILE A 197 26.49 -11.46 9.04
CA ILE A 197 27.27 -11.64 10.27
C ILE A 197 28.51 -12.49 9.97
N GLU A 198 29.69 -11.91 10.15
CA GLU A 198 30.94 -12.67 10.21
C GLU A 198 30.91 -13.64 11.41
N SER A 199 31.34 -14.89 11.21
CA SER A 199 31.24 -15.95 12.25
C SER A 199 31.96 -15.61 13.56
N ASN A 200 32.93 -14.68 13.53
CA ASN A 200 33.65 -14.16 14.70
C ASN A 200 32.80 -13.25 15.61
N GLN A 201 31.65 -12.73 15.12
CA GLN A 201 30.74 -11.87 15.88
C GLN A 201 29.65 -12.65 16.63
N LEU A 202 29.41 -13.92 16.30
CA LEU A 202 28.41 -14.77 16.98
C LEU A 202 28.99 -15.47 18.22
N ILE A 203 30.32 -15.59 18.32
CA ILE A 203 31.01 -16.35 19.36
C ILE A 203 31.66 -15.38 20.35
N LYS A 204 30.84 -14.69 21.15
CA LYS A 204 31.26 -14.12 22.44
C LYS A 204 30.23 -14.49 23.52
N GLY A 205 29.95 -15.79 23.63
CA GLY A 205 29.48 -16.34 24.89
C GLY A 205 30.71 -16.78 25.67
N GLU A 206 31.25 -15.92 26.55
CA GLU A 206 32.07 -16.44 27.65
C GLU A 206 31.16 -17.23 28.61
N PRO A 207 31.66 -18.33 29.20
CA PRO A 207 30.90 -19.23 30.05
C PRO A 207 30.37 -18.60 31.34
#